data_AF-A0A1H6ZLT2-F1
#
_entry.id   AF-A0A1H6ZLT2-F1
#
_cell.length_a   1.000
_cell.length_b   1.000
_cell.length_c   1.000
_cell.angle_alpha   90.00
_cell.angle_beta   90.00
_cell.angle_gamma   90.00
#
_symmetry.space_group_name_H-M   'P 1'
#
loop_
_entity.id
_entity.type
_entity.pdbx_description
1 polymer ?
#
loop_
_entity_poly.entity_id
_entity_poly.type
_entity_poly.pdbx_seq_one_letter_code
_entity_poly.pdbx_strand_id
1 'polypeptide(L)'
;MTSPYPGSESYPHGTYIYVDPDIAHKSGDPVIAKLPESNEATFKIFMEDAGRQFLKPLNPQYPLIPINEETHIIGVLIGSYRKR
;
A
#
# COMPACT_ATOMS: atom_id res chain seq x y z
N MET A 1 5.86 6.62 0.69
CA MET A 1 4.40 6.74 0.49
C MET A 1 3.91 7.90 1.35
N THR A 2 3.86 9.10 0.79
CA THR A 2 3.57 10.34 1.54
C THR A 2 2.25 10.92 1.07
N SER A 3 1.42 11.42 1.98
CA SER A 3 0.25 12.22 1.63
C SER A 3 0.65 13.70 1.57
N PRO A 4 0.17 14.47 0.58
CA PRO A 4 0.34 15.93 0.56
C PRO A 4 -0.61 16.65 1.53
N TYR A 5 -1.57 15.94 2.13
CA TYR A 5 -2.60 16.54 2.98
C TYR A 5 -2.13 16.64 4.45
N PRO A 6 -2.17 17.83 5.07
CA PRO A 6 -1.82 18.02 6.47
C PRO A 6 -2.62 17.10 7.41
N GLY A 7 -1.96 16.49 8.39
CA GLY A 7 -2.60 15.60 9.37
C GLY A 7 -2.97 14.20 8.84
N SER A 8 -2.77 13.93 7.55
CA SER A 8 -2.95 12.58 7.00
C SER A 8 -1.75 11.70 7.31
N GLU A 9 -1.99 10.40 7.45
CA GLU A 9 -0.92 9.43 7.64
C GLU A 9 0.07 9.47 6.46
N SER A 10 1.36 9.42 6.76
CA SER A 10 2.43 9.55 5.76
C SER A 10 3.67 8.79 6.20
N TYR A 11 4.27 8.11 5.22
CA TYR A 11 5.45 7.27 5.38
C TYR A 11 6.55 7.82 4.46
N PRO A 12 7.27 8.87 4.90
CA PRO A 12 8.37 9.45 4.13
C PRO A 12 9.55 8.47 4.02
N HIS A 13 10.48 8.80 3.13
CA HIS A 13 11.72 8.04 2.96
C HIS A 13 12.45 7.88 4.30
N GLY A 14 12.98 6.68 4.55
CA GLY A 14 13.63 6.31 5.83
C GLY A 14 12.68 5.86 6.93
N THR A 15 11.37 5.75 6.65
CA THR A 15 10.41 5.12 7.57
C THR A 15 10.54 3.61 7.50
N TYR A 16 10.72 2.96 8.65
CA TYR A 16 10.65 1.51 8.79
C TYR A 16 9.19 1.09 8.92
N ILE A 17 8.83 -0.01 8.27
CA ILE A 17 7.48 -0.55 8.27
C ILE A 17 7.50 -2.01 8.72
N TYR A 18 6.48 -2.41 9.48
CA TYR A 18 6.30 -3.78 9.95
C TYR A 18 5.11 -4.37 9.22
N VAL A 19 5.32 -5.49 8.53
CA VAL A 19 4.34 -6.11 7.63
C VAL A 19 4.08 -7.53 8.12
N ASP A 20 2.81 -7.88 8.23
CA ASP A 20 2.36 -9.23 8.58
C ASP A 20 1.79 -9.91 7.31
N PRO A 21 2.41 -11.00 6.82
CA PRO A 21 1.94 -11.72 5.65
C PRO A 21 0.73 -12.62 5.93
N ASP A 22 0.47 -12.96 7.20
CA ASP A 22 -0.56 -13.94 7.59
C ASP A 22 -1.93 -13.29 7.83
N ILE A 23 -1.98 -11.96 7.90
CA ILE A 23 -3.22 -11.19 8.05
C ILE A 23 -3.89 -11.01 6.68
N ALA A 24 -5.15 -11.41 6.60
CA ALA A 24 -6.00 -11.10 5.44
C ALA A 24 -6.22 -9.58 5.32
N HIS A 25 -5.89 -9.02 4.16
CA HIS A 25 -6.10 -7.62 3.85
C HIS A 25 -7.58 -7.27 3.68
N LYS A 26 -7.94 -6.03 4.00
CA LYS A 26 -9.28 -5.46 3.85
C LYS A 26 -9.19 -4.13 3.10
N SER A 27 -10.29 -3.73 2.46
CA SER A 27 -10.41 -2.42 1.82
C SER A 27 -10.09 -1.31 2.83
N GLY A 28 -9.12 -0.46 2.52
CA GLY A 28 -8.55 0.56 3.39
C GLY A 28 -7.20 0.22 4.01
N ASP A 29 -6.76 -1.05 3.97
CA ASP A 29 -5.52 -1.46 4.62
C ASP A 29 -4.27 -0.99 3.83
N PRO A 30 -3.23 -0.49 4.51
CA PRO A 30 -1.92 -0.32 3.91
C PRO A 30 -1.27 -1.68 3.67
N VAL A 31 -0.86 -1.95 2.43
CA VAL A 31 -0.31 -3.24 2.02
C VAL A 31 0.99 -3.11 1.25
N ILE A 32 1.84 -4.13 1.36
CA ILE A 32 2.90 -4.37 0.40
C ILE A 32 2.37 -5.29 -0.68
N ALA A 33 2.55 -4.89 -1.94
CA ALA A 33 2.15 -5.67 -3.10
C ALA A 33 3.32 -5.80 -4.08
N LYS A 34 3.39 -6.92 -4.79
CA LYS A 34 4.30 -7.13 -5.91
C LYS A 34 3.53 -6.95 -7.20
N LEU A 35 4.04 -6.07 -8.07
CA LEU A 35 3.47 -5.85 -9.40
C LEU A 35 4.05 -6.85 -10.41
N PRO A 36 3.26 -7.27 -11.42
CA PRO A 36 3.67 -8.29 -12.38
C PRO A 36 4.92 -7.93 -13.19
N GLU A 37 5.00 -6.70 -13.69
CA GLU A 37 6.00 -6.35 -14.72
C GLU A 37 7.41 -6.12 -14.18
N SER A 38 7.55 -5.66 -12.93
CA SER A 38 8.86 -5.22 -12.43
C SER A 38 9.45 -6.12 -11.36
N ASN A 39 8.71 -7.12 -10.84
CA ASN A 39 9.08 -7.85 -9.62
C ASN A 39 9.38 -6.92 -8.42
N GLU A 40 9.00 -5.65 -8.50
CA GLU A 40 9.22 -4.66 -7.44
C GLU A 40 8.08 -4.72 -6.43
N ALA A 41 8.45 -4.64 -5.16
CA ALA A 41 7.50 -4.41 -4.09
C ALA A 41 7.08 -2.93 -4.09
N THR A 42 5.77 -2.70 -4.02
CA THR A 42 5.18 -1.36 -3.88
C THR A 42 4.39 -1.29 -2.58
N PHE A 43 4.40 -0.10 -1.96
CA PHE A 43 3.57 0.22 -0.81
C PHE A 43 2.40 1.09 -1.27
N LYS A 44 1.17 0.61 -1.03
CA LYS A 44 -0.12 1.24 -1.42
C LYS A 44 -1.24 0.90 -0.42
N ILE A 45 -2.36 1.59 -0.51
CA ILE A 45 -3.59 1.23 0.20
C ILE A 45 -4.38 0.27 -0.67
N PHE A 46 -4.74 -0.90 -0.17
CA PHE A 46 -5.66 -1.81 -0.85
C PHE A 46 -7.08 -1.25 -0.77
N MET A 47 -7.79 -1.23 -1.88
CA MET A 47 -9.17 -0.75 -1.95
C MET A 47 -10.00 -1.69 -2.80
N GLU A 48 -11.24 -1.89 -2.38
CA GLU A 48 -12.28 -2.59 -3.14
C GLU A 48 -13.51 -1.69 -3.26
N ASP A 49 -14.01 -1.51 -4.49
CA ASP A 49 -15.22 -0.75 -4.79
C ASP A 49 -15.99 -1.42 -5.93
N ALA A 50 -17.31 -1.63 -5.75
CA ALA A 50 -18.19 -2.29 -6.72
C ALA A 50 -17.62 -3.60 -7.33
N GLY A 51 -16.93 -4.42 -6.51
CA GLY A 51 -16.32 -5.68 -6.92
C GLY A 51 -15.00 -5.53 -7.70
N ARG A 52 -14.46 -4.31 -7.81
CA ARG A 52 -13.14 -4.04 -8.41
C ARG A 52 -12.13 -3.73 -7.33
N GLN A 53 -10.95 -4.30 -7.47
CA GLN A 53 -9.85 -4.11 -6.53
C GLN A 53 -8.73 -3.26 -7.15
N PHE A 54 -8.15 -2.37 -6.35
CA PHE A 54 -7.10 -1.47 -6.80
C PHE A 54 -6.18 -1.06 -5.64
N LEU A 55 -4.95 -0.71 -6.01
CA LEU A 55 -3.95 -0.13 -5.13
C LEU A 55 -3.97 1.39 -5.26
N LYS A 56 -4.32 2.07 -4.17
CA LYS A 56 -4.40 3.53 -4.08
C LYS A 56 -3.11 4.10 -3.46
N PRO A 57 -2.45 5.08 -4.12
CA PRO A 57 -1.34 5.81 -3.50
C PRO A 57 -1.84 6.81 -2.45
N LEU A 58 -1.03 7.10 -1.42
CA LEU A 58 -1.32 8.19 -0.49
C LEU A 58 -1.17 9.57 -1.13
N ASN A 59 -0.27 9.71 -2.11
CA ASN A 59 -0.17 10.92 -2.91
C ASN A 59 -1.12 10.80 -4.12
N PRO A 60 -2.19 11.60 -4.20
CA PRO A 60 -3.17 11.56 -5.30
C PRO A 60 -2.60 11.93 -6.67
N GLN A 61 -1.40 12.50 -6.73
CA GLN A 61 -0.72 12.80 -8.00
C GLN A 61 -0.29 11.53 -8.74
N TYR A 62 -0.22 10.38 -8.05
CA TYR A 62 0.06 9.09 -8.68
C TYR A 62 -1.23 8.36 -9.01
N PRO A 63 -1.26 7.57 -10.10
CA PRO A 63 -2.46 6.86 -10.53
C PRO A 63 -2.82 5.72 -9.58
N LEU A 64 -4.12 5.35 -9.58
CA LEU A 64 -4.59 4.07 -9.04
C LEU A 64 -4.05 2.95 -9.92
N ILE A 65 -3.67 1.83 -9.30
CA ILE A 65 -3.19 0.64 -10.02
C ILE A 65 -4.26 -0.46 -9.87
N PRO A 66 -4.94 -0.89 -10.94
CA PRO A 66 -5.86 -2.02 -10.87
C PRO A 66 -5.15 -3.30 -10.41
N ILE A 67 -5.80 -4.08 -9.56
CA ILE A 67 -5.31 -5.41 -9.18
C ILE A 67 -5.78 -6.41 -10.24
N ASN A 68 -4.87 -7.26 -10.69
CA ASN A 68 -5.14 -8.37 -11.59
C ASN A 68 -4.62 -9.69 -10.99
N GLU A 69 -4.80 -10.79 -11.72
CA GLU A 69 -4.42 -12.14 -11.26
C GLU A 69 -2.91 -12.29 -10.98
N GLU A 70 -2.07 -11.45 -11.57
CA GLU A 70 -0.61 -11.50 -11.39
C GLU A 70 -0.13 -10.56 -10.28
N THR A 71 -1.01 -9.72 -9.74
CA THR A 71 -0.70 -8.84 -8.61
C THR A 71 -0.76 -9.65 -7.33
N HIS A 72 0.32 -9.64 -6.56
CA HIS A 72 0.41 -10.41 -5.33
C HIS A 72 0.47 -9.49 -4.12
N ILE A 73 -0.51 -9.57 -3.23
CA ILE A 73 -0.43 -8.91 -1.93
C ILE A 73 0.50 -9.74 -1.04
N ILE A 74 1.59 -9.10 -0.58
CA ILE A 74 2.62 -9.74 0.26
C ILE A 74 2.21 -9.72 1.73
N GLY A 75 1.55 -8.66 2.19
CA GLY A 75 1.10 -8.56 3.57
C GLY A 75 0.56 -7.18 3.93
N VAL A 76 -0.02 -7.11 5.12
CA VAL A 76 -0.64 -5.90 5.68
C VAL A 76 0.32 -5.19 6.61
N LEU A 77 0.37 -3.87 6.54
CA LEU A 77 1.14 -3.06 7.46
C LEU A 77 0.48 -3.07 8.85
N ILE A 78 1.23 -3.46 9.88
CA ILE A 78 0.78 -3.50 11.28
C ILE A 78 1.42 -2.41 12.15
N GLY A 79 2.40 -1.68 11.61
CA GLY A 79 3.03 -0.57 12.31
C GLY A 79 4.15 0.10 11.51
N SER A 80 4.63 1.22 12.02
CA SER A 80 5.80 1.90 11.45
C SER A 80 6.66 2.54 12.53
N TYR A 81 7.94 2.71 12.22
CA TYR A 81 8.90 3.40 13.07
C TYR A 81 9.66 4.44 12.24
N ARG A 82 9.66 5.69 12.71
CA ARG A 82 10.45 6.77 12.12
C ARG A 82 11.55 7.15 13.08
N LYS A 83 12.80 7.07 12.60
CA LYS A 83 13.95 7.53 13.36
C LYS A 83 13.78 9.04 13.64
N ARG A 84 14.05 9.44 14.87
CA ARG A 84 14.04 10.85 15.29
C ARG A 84 15.22 11.60 14.66
#